data_AF-A0A1G1LL08-F1
#
_entry.id   AF-A0A1G1LL08-F1
#
_cell.length_a   1.000
_cell.length_b   1.000
_cell.length_c   1.000
_cell.angle_alpha   90.00
_cell.angle_beta   90.00
_cell.angle_gamma   90.00
#
_symmetry.space_group_name_H-M   'P 1'
#
loop_
_entity.id
_entity.type
_entity.pdbx_description
1 polymer ?
#
loop_
_entity_poly.entity_id
_entity_poly.type
_entity_poly.pdbx_seq_one_letter_code
_entity_poly.pdbx_strand_id
1 'polypeptide(L)'
;MTAYRFSYHRVVRPTETEPHLRFKNEPLLDIGLLNKKNGKIAKVMTYIDTGSQWCLFNKQYAFELGIKNYDSVKPHIFGGVGGPNANTAYFHDITLLVYTEPNNLNQATAIRVDTKVGFCSKDFGFGGILGVCGFLDHFIFTANIPQCYFMLENIL
;
A
#
# COMPACT_ATOMS: atom_id res chain seq x y z
N MET A 1 14.40 -12.78 -13.89
CA MET A 1 13.63 -11.98 -12.93
C MET A 1 14.48 -10.79 -12.52
N THR A 2 13.90 -9.60 -12.43
CA THR A 2 14.63 -8.34 -12.17
C THR A 2 14.24 -7.85 -10.78
N ALA A 3 15.23 -7.63 -9.91
CA ALA A 3 15.02 -7.06 -8.59
C ALA A 3 15.20 -5.54 -8.64
N TYR A 4 14.25 -4.83 -8.03
CA TYR A 4 14.23 -3.37 -7.94
C TYR A 4 14.53 -2.96 -6.50
N ARG A 5 15.52 -2.08 -6.32
CA ARG A 5 15.98 -1.62 -5.00
C ARG A 5 15.36 -0.28 -4.64
N PHE A 6 14.82 -0.20 -3.43
CA PHE A 6 14.21 1.00 -2.86
C PHE A 6 14.86 1.34 -1.52
N SER A 7 15.04 2.62 -1.24
CA SER A 7 15.51 3.08 0.07
C SER A 7 14.38 3.06 1.08
N TYR A 8 14.68 2.75 2.34
CA TYR A 8 13.73 2.99 3.42
C TYR A 8 13.50 4.49 3.59
N HIS A 9 12.26 4.86 3.88
CA HIS A 9 11.92 6.23 4.23
C HIS A 9 12.16 6.45 5.71
N ARG A 10 12.96 7.46 6.05
CA ARG A 10 13.17 7.86 7.44
C ARG A 10 12.02 8.77 7.87
N VAL A 11 11.10 8.22 8.66
CA VAL A 11 9.98 8.95 9.24
C VAL A 11 10.38 9.51 10.60
N VAL A 12 10.19 10.82 10.77
CA VAL A 12 10.44 11.51 12.04
C VAL A 12 9.15 11.55 12.85
N ARG A 13 9.21 11.09 14.10
CA ARG A 13 8.10 11.09 15.06
C ARG A 13 8.44 12.06 16.19
N PRO A 14 8.22 13.37 16.01
CA PRO A 14 8.72 14.39 16.93
C PRO A 14 8.03 14.37 18.30
N THR A 15 6.85 13.75 18.39
CA THR A 15 6.08 13.61 19.64
C THR A 15 6.55 12.45 20.52
N GLU A 16 7.45 11.59 20.02
CA GLU A 16 7.99 10.47 20.80
C GLU A 16 9.02 10.97 21.82
N THR A 17 8.76 10.69 23.10
CA THR A 17 9.65 11.08 24.21
C THR A 17 10.95 10.30 24.16
N GLU A 18 10.88 9.02 23.81
CA GLU A 18 11.99 8.09 23.70
C GLU A 18 12.84 8.36 22.44
N PRO A 19 14.13 8.72 22.56
CA PRO A 19 14.97 9.09 21.42
C PRO A 19 15.08 8.02 20.33
N HIS A 20 15.02 6.74 20.72
CA HIS A 20 15.11 5.61 19.78
C HIS A 20 13.81 5.38 18.99
N LEU A 21 12.69 5.99 19.39
CA LEU A 21 11.41 5.95 18.68
C LEU A 21 11.20 7.17 17.77
N ARG A 22 12.02 8.23 17.92
CA ARG A 22 11.91 9.47 17.13
C ARG A 22 12.19 9.29 15.66
N PHE A 23 12.91 8.22 15.29
CA PHE A 23 13.21 7.89 13.92
C PHE A 23 12.80 6.46 13.66
N LYS A 24 12.01 6.27 12.61
CA LYS A 24 11.69 4.94 12.13
C LYS A 24 11.95 4.87 10.64
N ASN A 25 12.71 3.86 10.25
CA ASN A 25 12.86 3.51 8.84
C ASN A 25 11.65 2.66 8.48
N GLU A 26 10.86 3.11 7.52
CA GLU A 26 9.67 2.41 7.04
C GLU A 26 9.83 2.04 5.55
N PRO A 27 9.43 0.81 5.14
CA PRO A 27 9.47 0.37 3.75
C PRO A 27 8.28 1.00 3.00
N LEU A 28 8.39 2.29 2.72
CA LEU A 28 7.37 3.03 1.98
C LEU A 28 7.60 2.90 0.47
N LEU A 29 6.51 2.79 -0.28
CA LEU A 29 6.52 2.65 -1.72
C LEU A 29 5.43 3.53 -2.33
N ASP A 30 5.82 4.39 -3.26
CA ASP A 30 4.87 5.11 -4.11
C ASP A 30 4.30 4.16 -5.17
N ILE A 31 2.98 4.08 -5.26
CA ILE A 31 2.27 3.29 -6.26
C ILE A 31 1.12 4.10 -6.88
N GLY A 32 0.64 3.64 -8.03
CA GLY A 32 -0.64 4.07 -8.59
C GLY A 32 -1.74 3.07 -8.27
N LEU A 33 -2.94 3.58 -8.00
CA LEU A 33 -4.17 2.82 -8.05
C LEU A 33 -4.86 3.19 -9.35
N LEU A 34 -5.16 2.22 -10.21
CA LEU A 34 -5.86 2.44 -11.47
C LEU A 34 -7.24 1.77 -11.41
N ASN A 35 -8.28 2.57 -11.63
CA ASN A 35 -9.61 2.07 -11.89
C ASN A 35 -9.77 1.83 -13.40
N LYS A 36 -9.66 0.57 -13.81
CA LYS A 36 -9.76 0.18 -15.23
C LYS A 36 -11.11 0.52 -15.87
N LYS A 37 -12.18 0.70 -15.10
CA LYS A 37 -13.52 1.02 -15.64
C LYS A 37 -13.60 2.44 -16.20
N ASN A 38 -12.84 3.38 -15.66
CA ASN A 38 -12.90 4.79 -16.04
C ASN A 38 -11.52 5.41 -16.34
N GLY A 39 -10.44 4.64 -16.25
CA GLY A 39 -9.07 5.09 -16.50
C GLY A 39 -8.50 6.03 -15.45
N LYS A 40 -9.23 6.32 -14.36
CA LYS A 40 -8.74 7.22 -13.31
C LYS A 40 -7.64 6.58 -12.50
N ILE A 41 -6.66 7.40 -12.14
CA ILE A 41 -5.49 6.98 -11.37
C ILE A 41 -5.34 7.88 -10.14
N ALA A 42 -5.13 7.26 -8.99
CA ALA A 42 -4.71 7.93 -7.77
C ALA A 42 -3.28 7.50 -7.43
N LYS A 43 -2.42 8.44 -7.05
CA LYS A 43 -1.06 8.14 -6.59
C LYS A 43 -1.05 8.13 -5.07
N VAL A 44 -0.42 7.12 -4.48
CA VAL A 44 -0.43 6.92 -3.04
C VAL A 44 0.92 6.39 -2.56
N MET A 45 1.41 6.97 -1.47
CA MET A 45 2.52 6.43 -0.71
C MET A 45 1.99 5.37 0.26
N THR A 46 2.52 4.16 0.15
CA THR A 46 2.04 2.98 0.85
C THR A 46 3.10 2.38 1.74
N TYR A 47 2.67 1.73 2.82
CA TYR A 47 3.53 0.96 3.71
C TYR A 47 3.46 -0.52 3.35
N ILE A 48 4.60 -1.16 3.10
CA ILE A 48 4.65 -2.61 2.87
C ILE A 48 4.57 -3.33 4.21
N ASP A 49 3.54 -4.15 4.41
CA ASP A 49 3.26 -4.84 5.66
C ASP A 49 3.11 -6.35 5.45
N THR A 50 4.17 -7.09 5.80
CA THR A 50 4.16 -8.56 5.76
C THR A 50 3.23 -9.18 6.81
N GLY A 51 2.78 -8.40 7.81
CA GLY A 51 1.82 -8.83 8.82
C GLY A 51 0.35 -8.56 8.45
N SER A 52 0.10 -7.79 7.39
CA SER A 52 -1.26 -7.54 6.89
C SER A 52 -1.63 -8.56 5.81
N GLN A 53 -2.78 -9.20 5.96
CA GLN A 53 -3.31 -10.08 4.92
C GLN A 53 -3.75 -9.28 3.68
N TRP A 54 -4.18 -8.04 3.85
CA TRP A 54 -4.92 -7.30 2.83
C TRP A 54 -4.18 -6.03 2.38
N CYS A 55 -4.31 -5.72 1.09
CA CYS A 55 -4.03 -4.38 0.59
C CYS A 55 -5.18 -3.44 0.97
N LEU A 56 -4.90 -2.41 1.79
CA LEU A 56 -5.89 -1.50 2.37
C LEU A 56 -5.54 -0.05 2.05
N PHE A 57 -6.54 0.79 1.82
CA PHE A 57 -6.36 2.19 1.46
C PHE A 57 -7.39 3.07 2.16
N ASN A 58 -7.03 4.33 2.43
CA ASN A 58 -8.00 5.30 2.93
C ASN A 58 -9.11 5.53 1.88
N LYS A 59 -10.35 5.68 2.33
CA LYS A 59 -11.53 5.88 1.45
C LYS A 59 -11.40 7.06 0.49
N GLN A 60 -10.60 8.07 0.83
CA GLN A 60 -10.33 9.22 -0.03
C GLN A 60 -9.88 8.80 -1.43
N TYR A 61 -9.04 7.77 -1.53
CA TYR A 61 -8.56 7.27 -2.81
C TYR A 61 -9.67 6.63 -3.64
N ALA A 62 -10.72 6.06 -3.03
CA ALA A 62 -11.88 5.57 -3.77
C ALA A 62 -12.59 6.71 -4.50
N PHE A 63 -12.73 7.88 -3.84
CA PHE A 63 -13.35 9.06 -4.45
C PHE A 63 -12.50 9.62 -5.59
N GLU A 64 -11.17 9.67 -5.43
CA GLU A 64 -10.23 10.06 -6.49
C GLU A 64 -10.33 9.14 -7.71
N LEU A 65 -10.53 7.84 -7.47
CA LEU A 65 -10.78 6.83 -8.50
C LEU A 65 -12.19 6.88 -9.10
N GLY A 66 -13.03 7.82 -8.66
CA GLY A 66 -14.40 7.99 -9.14
C GLY A 66 -15.41 6.97 -8.59
N ILE A 67 -15.06 6.26 -7.52
CA ILE A 67 -15.92 5.29 -6.84
C ILE A 67 -16.72 6.03 -5.75
N LYS A 68 -17.83 6.65 -6.15
CA LYS A 68 -18.63 7.51 -5.25
C LYS A 68 -19.27 6.74 -4.09
N ASN A 69 -19.75 5.52 -4.35
CA ASN A 69 -20.40 4.66 -3.36
C ASN A 69 -19.50 3.47 -3.04
N TYR A 70 -18.28 3.74 -2.55
CA TYR A 70 -17.29 2.71 -2.26
C TYR A 70 -17.77 1.69 -1.22
N ASP A 71 -18.72 2.07 -0.37
CA ASP A 71 -19.33 1.26 0.68
C ASP A 71 -20.57 0.47 0.24
N SER A 72 -20.95 0.55 -1.04
CA SER A 72 -22.11 -0.18 -1.59
C SER A 72 -21.92 -1.70 -1.70
N VAL A 73 -20.69 -2.19 -1.55
CA VAL A 73 -20.36 -3.62 -1.56
C VAL A 73 -20.43 -4.22 -0.15
N LYS A 74 -20.45 -5.55 -0.05
CA LYS A 74 -20.47 -6.23 1.25
C LYS A 74 -19.25 -5.79 2.09
N PRO A 75 -19.45 -5.31 3.33
CA PRO A 75 -18.34 -4.94 4.20
C PRO A 75 -17.53 -6.18 4.58
N HIS A 76 -16.22 -6.01 4.66
CA HIS A 76 -15.32 -6.96 5.28
C HIS A 76 -14.83 -6.38 6.61
N ILE A 77 -15.06 -7.12 7.69
CA ILE A 77 -14.71 -6.71 9.05
C ILE A 77 -13.45 -7.50 9.45
N PHE A 78 -12.45 -6.81 9.96
CA PHE A 78 -11.20 -7.43 10.39
C PHE A 78 -10.73 -6.88 11.73
N GLY A 79 -9.99 -7.74 12.45
CA GLY A 79 -9.30 -7.37 13.68
C GLY A 79 -7.93 -6.76 13.40
N GLY A 80 -7.34 -6.16 14.44
CA GLY A 80 -5.97 -5.66 14.42
C GLY A 80 -5.50 -5.35 15.84
N VAL A 81 -4.44 -4.54 15.96
CA VAL A 81 -3.88 -4.12 17.26
C VAL A 81 -4.92 -3.44 18.16
N GLY A 82 -5.96 -2.84 17.59
CA GLY A 82 -7.09 -2.25 18.32
C GLY A 82 -8.20 -3.22 18.77
N GLY A 83 -8.02 -4.53 18.57
CA GLY A 83 -8.99 -5.56 18.95
C GLY A 83 -9.79 -6.16 17.78
N PRO A 84 -10.63 -7.16 18.07
CA PRO A 84 -11.50 -7.78 17.07
C PRO A 84 -12.55 -6.79 16.56
N ASN A 85 -12.84 -6.81 15.26
CA ASN A 85 -13.83 -5.97 14.58
C ASN A 85 -13.60 -4.45 14.66
N ALA A 86 -12.36 -4.01 14.90
CA ALA A 86 -12.05 -2.58 14.99
C ALA A 86 -12.18 -1.85 13.65
N ASN A 87 -12.04 -2.57 12.53
CA ASN A 87 -11.91 -2.01 11.20
C ASN A 87 -12.86 -2.66 10.19
N THR A 88 -13.40 -1.82 9.30
CA THR A 88 -14.25 -2.23 8.19
C THR A 88 -13.66 -1.71 6.90
N ALA A 89 -13.57 -2.56 5.88
CA ALA A 89 -13.19 -2.16 4.53
C ALA A 89 -14.16 -2.72 3.49
N TYR A 90 -14.17 -2.07 2.33
CA TYR A 90 -15.01 -2.42 1.20
C TYR A 90 -14.11 -2.71 0.01
N PHE A 91 -14.20 -3.91 -0.54
CA PHE A 91 -13.24 -4.41 -1.53
C PHE A 91 -13.67 -4.12 -2.97
N HIS A 92 -12.77 -3.55 -3.76
CA HIS A 92 -12.99 -3.19 -5.17
C HIS A 92 -11.87 -3.72 -6.06
N ASP A 93 -12.23 -4.06 -7.30
CA ASP A 93 -11.25 -4.44 -8.33
C ASP A 93 -10.45 -3.21 -8.78
N ILE A 94 -9.14 -3.26 -8.55
CA ILE A 94 -8.19 -2.18 -8.84
C ILE A 94 -6.91 -2.78 -9.43
N THR A 95 -6.27 -2.04 -10.34
CA THR A 95 -4.91 -2.37 -10.78
C THR A 95 -3.91 -1.56 -9.97
N LEU A 96 -3.01 -2.22 -9.26
CA LEU A 96 -1.83 -1.59 -8.68
C LEU A 96 -0.81 -1.32 -9.78
N LEU A 97 -0.28 -0.10 -9.81
CA LEU A 97 0.83 0.33 -10.66
C LEU A 97 2.07 0.48 -9.79
N VAL A 98 2.93 -0.53 -9.80
CA VAL A 98 4.16 -0.54 -9.02
C VAL A 98 5.27 0.07 -9.85
N TYR A 99 5.71 1.27 -9.47
CA TYR A 99 6.76 1.99 -10.17
C TYR A 99 8.12 1.44 -9.77
N THR A 100 8.89 0.99 -10.76
CA THR A 100 10.21 0.38 -10.58
C THR A 100 11.33 1.41 -10.45
N GLU A 101 11.05 2.66 -10.82
CA GLU A 101 11.94 3.80 -10.72
C GLU A 101 11.31 4.85 -9.80
N PRO A 102 11.82 5.06 -8.57
CA PRO A 102 11.22 6.00 -7.60
C PRO A 102 11.10 7.44 -8.11
N ASN A 103 12.03 7.86 -8.97
CA ASN A 103 12.05 9.21 -9.54
C ASN A 103 11.23 9.33 -10.84
N ASN A 104 10.65 8.23 -11.30
CA ASN A 104 9.96 8.15 -12.59
C ASN A 104 8.66 7.35 -12.46
N LEU A 105 7.60 8.03 -12.03
CA LEU A 105 6.26 7.47 -11.86
C LEU A 105 5.52 7.33 -13.21
N ASN A 106 6.19 6.72 -14.19
CA ASN A 106 5.67 6.52 -15.54
C ASN A 106 4.81 5.24 -15.59
N GLN A 107 3.58 5.39 -16.04
CA GLN A 107 2.63 4.28 -16.16
C GLN A 107 3.02 3.26 -17.24
N ALA A 108 3.81 3.66 -18.25
CA ALA A 108 4.25 2.77 -19.31
C ALA A 108 5.23 1.71 -18.79
N THR A 109 6.01 2.05 -17.77
CA THR A 109 7.06 1.20 -17.19
C THR A 109 6.65 0.57 -15.85
N ALA A 110 5.49 0.93 -15.32
CA ALA A 110 4.96 0.34 -14.09
C ALA A 110 4.57 -1.13 -14.27
N ILE A 111 4.89 -1.94 -13.26
CA ILE A 111 4.38 -3.31 -13.17
C ILE A 111 2.91 -3.23 -12.77
N ARG A 112 2.05 -3.94 -13.51
CA ARG A 112 0.60 -3.94 -13.31
C ARG A 112 0.18 -5.19 -12.56
N VAL A 113 -0.48 -5.01 -11.42
CA VAL A 113 -1.06 -6.12 -10.65
C VAL A 113 -2.55 -5.91 -10.50
N ASP A 114 -3.33 -6.77 -11.13
CA ASP A 114 -4.78 -6.75 -11.03
C ASP A 114 -5.22 -7.48 -9.76
N THR A 115 -5.88 -6.76 -8.85
CA THR A 115 -6.27 -7.32 -7.56
C THR A 115 -7.52 -6.68 -6.98
N LYS A 116 -7.93 -7.17 -5.81
CA LYS A 116 -8.95 -6.54 -4.98
C LYS A 116 -8.29 -5.83 -3.81
N VAL A 117 -8.60 -4.55 -3.65
CA VAL A 117 -8.11 -3.74 -2.53
C VAL A 117 -9.27 -3.28 -1.66
N GLY A 118 -9.05 -3.18 -0.35
CA GLY A 118 -10.03 -2.67 0.59
C GLY A 118 -9.91 -1.15 0.77
N PHE A 119 -11.03 -0.42 0.65
CA PHE A 119 -11.11 0.96 1.10
C PHE A 119 -11.72 1.02 2.51
N CYS A 120 -10.96 1.54 3.47
CA CYS A 120 -11.31 1.54 4.89
C CYS A 120 -12.30 2.66 5.24
N SER A 121 -13.26 2.37 6.11
CA SER A 121 -14.22 3.36 6.60
C SER A 121 -13.57 4.44 7.48
N LYS A 122 -12.52 4.06 8.21
CA LYS A 122 -11.66 4.91 9.03
C LYS A 122 -10.30 5.03 8.37
N ASP A 123 -9.76 6.25 8.42
CA ASP A 123 -8.41 6.51 7.93
C ASP A 123 -7.37 5.98 8.93
N PHE A 124 -6.20 5.62 8.41
CA PHE A 124 -5.05 5.19 9.21
C PHE A 124 -3.80 6.01 8.85
N GLY A 125 -2.73 5.85 9.62
CA GLY A 125 -1.53 6.70 9.57
C GLY A 125 -0.72 6.66 8.26
N PHE A 126 -1.15 5.90 7.26
CA PHE A 126 -0.55 5.81 5.93
C PHE A 126 -1.62 6.01 4.85
N GLY A 127 -1.21 6.35 3.62
CA GLY A 127 -2.14 6.42 2.50
C GLY A 127 -2.71 5.05 2.11
N GLY A 128 -1.87 4.01 2.22
CA GLY A 128 -2.27 2.63 2.05
C GLY A 128 -1.30 1.65 2.70
N ILE A 129 -1.75 0.41 2.84
CA ILE A 129 -0.99 -0.75 3.28
C ILE A 129 -0.96 -1.75 2.12
N LEU A 130 0.22 -2.25 1.80
CA LEU A 130 0.42 -3.35 0.86
C LEU A 130 0.65 -4.64 1.64
N GLY A 131 -0.36 -5.51 1.61
CA GLY A 131 -0.38 -6.77 2.35
C GLY A 131 -0.05 -7.99 1.51
N VAL A 132 -0.31 -9.17 2.07
CA VAL A 132 -0.04 -10.45 1.44
C VAL A 132 -0.89 -10.66 0.19
N CYS A 133 -2.21 -10.60 0.32
CA CYS A 133 -3.12 -10.80 -0.79
C CYS A 133 -3.17 -9.55 -1.69
N GLY A 134 -2.79 -9.76 -2.94
CA GLY A 134 -2.81 -8.74 -4.00
C GLY A 134 -1.52 -7.95 -4.19
N PHE A 135 -0.52 -8.13 -3.33
CA PHE A 135 0.80 -7.53 -3.51
C PHE A 135 1.93 -8.51 -3.20
N LEU A 136 2.13 -8.95 -1.96
CA LEU A 136 3.28 -9.84 -1.64
C LEU A 136 3.13 -11.26 -2.19
N ASP A 137 1.94 -11.64 -2.67
CA ASP A 137 1.72 -12.84 -3.48
C ASP A 137 2.19 -12.69 -4.94
N HIS A 138 2.57 -11.48 -5.36
CA HIS A 138 3.13 -11.16 -6.69
C HIS A 138 4.59 -10.70 -6.65
N PHE A 139 5.14 -10.43 -5.47
CA PHE A 139 6.50 -9.93 -5.31
C PHE A 139 7.26 -10.66 -4.22
N ILE A 140 8.51 -11.02 -4.49
CA ILE A 140 9.47 -11.34 -3.44
C ILE A 140 9.93 -10.03 -2.82
N PHE A 141 9.60 -9.84 -1.54
CA PHE A 141 10.07 -8.73 -0.73
C PHE A 141 11.28 -9.14 0.11
N THR A 142 12.41 -8.46 -0.10
CA THR A 142 13.64 -8.67 0.70
C THR A 142 14.01 -7.39 1.43
N ALA A 143 13.99 -7.42 2.76
CA ALA A 143 14.39 -6.29 3.59
C ALA A 143 15.85 -6.39 4.02
N ASN A 144 16.62 -5.32 3.85
CA ASN A 144 17.94 -5.14 4.46
C ASN A 144 17.92 -3.89 5.35
N ILE A 145 17.35 -4.08 6.55
CA ILE A 145 17.13 -3.01 7.53
C ILE A 145 18.46 -2.32 7.94
N PRO A 146 19.55 -3.05 8.25
CA PRO A 146 20.83 -2.41 8.60
C PRO A 146 21.38 -1.49 7.51
N GLN A 147 21.16 -1.84 6.24
CA GLN A 147 21.60 -1.05 5.09
C GLN A 147 20.52 -0.10 4.54
N CYS A 148 19.39 0.03 5.24
CA CYS A 148 18.29 0.95 4.94
C CYS A 148 17.73 0.83 3.51
N TYR A 149 17.62 -0.38 2.97
CA TYR A 149 16.95 -0.62 1.69
C TYR A 149 16.10 -1.89 1.71
N PHE A 150 15.14 -1.96 0.81
CA PHE A 150 14.41 -3.18 0.48
C PHE A 150 14.46 -3.43 -1.02
N MET A 151 14.20 -4.67 -1.42
CA MET A 151 14.10 -5.08 -2.81
C MET A 151 12.74 -5.70 -3.08
N LEU A 152 12.22 -5.44 -4.27
CA LEU A 152 11.05 -6.10 -4.83
C LEU A 152 11.46 -6.81 -6.11
N GLU A 153 11.14 -8.09 -6.20
CA GLU A 153 11.32 -8.88 -7.41
C GLU A 153 9.96 -9.43 -7.83
N ASN A 154 9.52 -9.10 -9.05
CA ASN A 154 8.26 -9.61 -9.59
C ASN A 154 8.41 -11.10 -9.96
N ILE A 155 7.47 -11.92 -9.51
CA ILE A 155 7.45 -13.37 -9.80
C ILE A 155 6.56 -13.74 -10.98
N LEU A 156 5.84 -12.77 -11.56
CA LEU A 156 5.06 -12.92 -12.79
C LEU A 156 5.88 -12.62 -14.04
#